data_AF-A0A7X7G876-F1
#
_entry.id   AF-A0A7X7G876-F1
#
_cell.length_a   1.000
_cell.length_b   1.000
_cell.length_c   1.000
_cell.angle_alpha   90.00
_cell.angle_beta   90.00
_cell.angle_gamma   90.00
#
_symmetry.space_group_name_H-M   'P 1'
#
loop_
_entity.id
_entity.type
_entity.pdbx_description
1 polymer ?
#
loop_
_entity_poly.entity_id
_entity_poly.type
_entity_poly.pdbx_seq_one_letter_code
_entity_poly.pdbx_strand_id
1 'polypeptide(L)'
;MANTKAVRIIGILAIIAGAVMIIAGGVTWGMVRSQLVAENITVPDDAVMFAGKTVDGPLDAYFQADIINKHALESSDGKTYAELDREDPARATVMNASFLRTSLFSSIIAFGVAAFAAGVGVLNLLFGYALLKLAPKSAAAEATA
;
A
#
# COMPACT_ATOMS: atom_id res chain seq x y z
N MET A 1 -36.45 -20.61 3.33
CA MET A 1 -35.67 -20.98 4.52
C MET A 1 -34.20 -20.82 4.18
N ALA A 2 -33.44 -19.95 4.85
CA ALA A 2 -32.01 -19.85 4.60
C ALA A 2 -31.35 -21.20 4.94
N ASN A 3 -30.58 -21.77 4.01
CA ASN A 3 -29.88 -23.03 4.26
C ASN A 3 -28.74 -22.76 5.26
N THR A 4 -28.97 -23.07 6.53
CA THR A 4 -28.03 -22.86 7.65
C THR A 4 -26.64 -23.43 7.39
N LYS A 5 -26.54 -24.56 6.67
CA LYS A 5 -25.26 -25.15 6.28
C LYS A 5 -24.52 -24.25 5.28
N ALA A 6 -25.23 -23.68 4.32
CA ALA A 6 -24.67 -22.75 3.34
C ALA A 6 -24.14 -21.47 4.01
N VAL A 7 -24.90 -20.87 4.95
CA VAL A 7 -24.46 -19.68 5.70
C VAL A 7 -23.16 -19.95 6.46
N ARG A 8 -23.06 -21.11 7.12
CA ARG A 8 -21.87 -21.51 7.86
C ARG A 8 -20.65 -21.71 6.95
N ILE A 9 -20.84 -22.34 5.79
CA ILE A 9 -19.77 -22.53 4.80
C ILE A 9 -19.29 -21.17 4.27
N ILE A 10 -20.21 -20.28 3.89
CA ILE A 10 -19.86 -18.94 3.39
C ILE A 10 -19.09 -18.15 4.46
N GLY A 11 -19.51 -18.21 5.72
CA GLY A 11 -18.79 -17.56 6.83
C GLY A 11 -17.36 -18.08 7.01
N ILE A 12 -17.15 -19.40 6.92
CA ILE A 12 -15.81 -20.00 6.98
C ILE A 12 -14.96 -19.55 5.78
N LEU A 13 -15.52 -19.57 4.57
CA LEU A 13 -14.81 -19.15 3.37
C LEU A 13 -14.42 -17.67 3.43
N ALA A 14 -15.30 -16.79 3.93
CA ALA A 14 -15.00 -15.38 4.14
C ALA A 14 -13.86 -15.19 5.14
N ILE A 15 -13.83 -15.97 6.24
CA ILE A 15 -12.73 -15.94 7.20
C ILE A 15 -11.41 -16.36 6.54
N ILE A 16 -11.41 -17.47 5.79
CA ILE A 16 -10.22 -17.98 5.11
C ILE A 16 -9.71 -16.94 4.09
N ALA A 17 -10.60 -16.41 3.26
CA ALA A 17 -10.25 -15.37 2.28
C ALA A 17 -9.68 -14.12 2.99
N GLY A 18 -10.29 -13.71 4.11
CA GLY A 18 -9.80 -12.59 4.91
C GLY A 18 -8.40 -12.81 5.46
N ALA A 19 -8.14 -13.99 6.03
CA ALA A 19 -6.82 -14.36 6.54
C ALA A 19 -5.75 -14.38 5.43
N VAL A 20 -6.07 -14.97 4.28
CA VAL A 20 -5.17 -15.00 3.11
C VAL A 20 -4.84 -13.59 2.63
N MET A 21 -5.84 -12.71 2.52
CA MET A 21 -5.65 -11.32 2.10
C MET A 21 -4.75 -10.52 3.05
N ILE A 22 -4.90 -10.71 4.37
CA ILE A 22 -4.03 -10.07 5.37
C ILE A 22 -2.59 -10.55 5.22
N ILE A 23 -2.39 -11.86 5.10
CA ILE A 23 -1.06 -12.45 4.93
C ILE A 23 -0.41 -11.94 3.64
N ALA A 24 -1.15 -11.97 2.52
CA ALA A 24 -0.66 -11.49 1.24
C ALA A 24 -0.29 -10.00 1.31
N GLY A 25 -1.16 -9.15 1.87
CA GLY A 25 -0.88 -7.73 2.06
C GLY A 25 0.37 -7.49 2.93
N GLY A 26 0.51 -8.20 4.05
CA GLY A 26 1.68 -8.12 4.92
C GLY A 26 2.99 -8.54 4.23
N VAL A 27 2.96 -9.63 3.46
CA VAL A 27 4.11 -10.11 2.70
C VAL A 27 4.51 -9.10 1.62
N THR A 28 3.54 -8.58 0.85
CA THR A 28 3.80 -7.55 -0.17
C THR A 28 4.38 -6.29 0.45
N TRP A 29 3.83 -5.81 1.57
CA TRP A 29 4.37 -4.65 2.29
C TRP A 29 5.82 -4.88 2.70
N GLY A 30 6.12 -6.03 3.30
CA GLY A 30 7.48 -6.38 3.71
C GLY A 30 8.46 -6.44 2.54
N MET A 31 8.02 -6.99 1.40
CA MET A 31 8.83 -7.09 0.18
C MET A 31 9.16 -5.72 -0.43
N VAL A 32 8.19 -4.81 -0.50
CA VAL A 32 8.41 -3.44 -0.99
C VAL A 32 9.36 -2.69 -0.06
N ARG A 33 9.14 -2.79 1.26
CA ARG A 33 10.03 -2.21 2.27
C ARG A 33 11.46 -2.73 2.13
N SER A 34 11.66 -4.03 1.96
CA SER A 34 13.02 -4.58 1.79
C SER A 34 13.73 -4.06 0.55
N GLN A 35 12.99 -3.80 -0.54
CA GLN A 35 13.57 -3.21 -1.74
C GLN A 35 13.99 -1.75 -1.49
N LEU A 36 13.13 -0.94 -0.86
CA LEU A 36 13.48 0.45 -0.54
C LEU A 36 14.69 0.57 0.40
N VAL A 37 14.73 -0.25 1.45
CA VAL A 37 15.87 -0.26 2.39
C VAL A 37 17.16 -0.71 1.71
N ALA A 38 17.09 -1.63 0.75
CA ALA A 38 18.26 -2.10 0.03
C ALA A 38 18.92 -1.00 -0.84
N GLU A 39 18.13 -0.04 -1.33
CA GLU A 39 18.64 1.12 -2.08
C GLU A 39 19.35 2.15 -1.18
N ASN A 40 19.22 2.05 0.15
CA ASN A 40 19.88 2.89 1.14
C ASN A 40 19.73 4.40 0.88
N ILE A 41 18.54 4.80 0.42
CA ILE A 41 18.20 6.20 0.15
C ILE A 41 17.95 6.91 1.48
N THR A 42 18.56 8.08 1.68
CA THR A 42 18.35 8.91 2.86
C THR A 42 17.72 10.24 2.47
N VAL A 43 16.68 10.64 3.19
CA VAL A 43 16.00 11.91 2.97
C VAL A 43 16.95 13.07 3.27
N PRO A 44 17.18 14.00 2.31
CA PRO A 44 18.00 15.19 2.51
C PRO A 44 17.60 16.03 3.71
N ASP A 45 18.58 16.74 4.30
CA ASP A 45 18.40 17.55 5.50
C ASP A 45 17.47 18.76 5.30
N ASP A 46 17.32 19.22 4.06
CA ASP A 46 16.47 20.35 3.69
C ASP A 46 15.03 19.92 3.30
N ALA A 47 14.70 18.65 3.50
CA ALA A 47 13.33 18.17 3.41
C ALA A 47 12.46 18.71 4.55
N VAL A 48 11.19 18.96 4.26
CA VAL A 48 10.22 19.49 5.25
C VAL A 48 9.99 18.51 6.42
N MET A 49 10.11 17.21 6.16
CA MET A 49 9.91 16.15 7.16
C MET A 49 10.80 14.94 6.84
N PHE A 50 11.10 14.13 7.86
CA PHE A 50 11.90 12.91 7.75
C PHE A 50 13.36 13.10 7.31
N ALA A 51 13.89 14.33 7.33
CA ALA A 51 15.31 14.63 7.13
C ALA A 51 16.23 13.67 7.90
N GLY A 52 17.25 13.14 7.22
CA GLY A 52 18.22 12.19 7.76
C GLY A 52 17.70 10.76 7.96
N LYS A 53 16.42 10.48 7.69
CA LYS A 53 15.88 9.11 7.77
C LYS A 53 16.07 8.35 6.47
N THR A 54 16.34 7.05 6.60
CA THR A 54 16.31 6.11 5.48
C THR A 54 14.89 5.96 4.96
N VAL A 55 14.75 5.85 3.63
CA VAL A 55 13.48 5.58 2.97
C VAL A 55 13.13 4.10 3.12
N ASP A 56 12.16 3.79 3.97
CA ASP A 56 11.68 2.44 4.27
C ASP A 56 10.14 2.28 4.27
N GLY A 57 9.41 3.33 3.90
CA GLY A 57 7.96 3.39 3.94
C GLY A 57 7.35 4.41 2.97
N PRO A 58 6.01 4.53 2.98
CA PRO A 58 5.31 5.36 2.01
C PRO A 58 5.44 6.87 2.28
N LEU A 59 5.58 7.30 3.53
CA LEU A 59 5.58 8.73 3.87
C LEU A 59 6.94 9.37 3.61
N ASP A 60 7.99 8.74 4.09
CA ASP A 60 9.38 9.04 3.82
C ASP A 60 9.69 8.95 2.31
N ALA A 61 9.19 7.95 1.57
CA ALA A 61 9.30 7.93 0.11
C ALA A 61 8.60 9.12 -0.56
N TYR A 62 7.47 9.58 -0.02
CA TYR A 62 6.76 10.76 -0.52
C TYR A 62 7.60 12.02 -0.32
N PHE A 63 8.12 12.24 0.88
CA PHE A 63 8.97 13.40 1.18
C PHE A 63 10.29 13.37 0.42
N GLN A 64 10.87 12.18 0.18
CA GLN A 64 12.00 12.01 -0.74
C GLN A 64 11.64 12.42 -2.17
N ALA A 65 10.48 12.01 -2.68
CA ALA A 65 10.03 12.38 -4.03
C ALA A 65 9.73 13.88 -4.15
N ASP A 66 9.23 14.50 -3.08
CA ASP A 66 8.97 15.94 -3.01
C ASP A 66 10.25 16.76 -3.04
N ILE A 67 11.24 16.41 -2.21
CA ILE A 67 12.51 17.15 -2.17
C ILE A 67 13.32 16.98 -3.47
N ILE A 68 13.28 15.80 -4.12
CA ILE A 68 13.82 15.62 -5.48
C ILE A 68 13.16 16.59 -6.47
N ASN A 69 11.84 16.79 -6.38
CA ASN A 69 11.16 17.74 -7.26
C ASN A 69 11.63 19.17 -7.02
N LYS A 70 11.77 19.55 -5.75
CA LYS A 70 12.24 20.88 -5.37
C LYS A 70 13.63 21.15 -5.95
N HIS A 71 14.59 20.26 -5.73
CA HIS A 71 15.95 20.41 -6.29
C HIS A 71 15.96 20.41 -7.82
N ALA A 72 15.11 19.59 -8.45
CA ALA A 72 14.99 19.58 -9.90
C ALA A 72 14.48 20.93 -10.45
N LEU A 73 13.43 21.48 -9.85
CA LEU A 73 12.88 22.78 -10.25
C LEU A 73 13.84 23.93 -9.96
N GLU A 74 14.56 23.90 -8.84
CA GLU A 74 15.61 24.87 -8.54
C GLU A 74 16.74 24.83 -9.57
N SER A 75 17.09 23.64 -10.08
CA SER A 75 18.12 23.47 -11.12
C SER A 75 17.69 23.90 -12.52
N SER A 76 16.39 24.12 -12.75
CA SER A 76 15.79 24.40 -14.05
C SER A 76 15.02 25.72 -14.10
N ASP A 77 15.27 26.63 -13.16
CA ASP A 77 14.56 27.91 -13.02
C ASP A 77 13.02 27.75 -12.96
N GLY A 78 12.56 26.68 -12.30
CA GLY A 78 11.15 26.35 -12.12
C GLY A 78 10.51 25.61 -13.29
N LYS A 79 11.27 25.27 -14.34
CA LYS A 79 10.73 24.60 -15.54
C LYS A 79 10.69 23.08 -15.37
N THR A 80 9.60 22.48 -15.81
CA THR A 80 9.44 21.03 -15.95
C THR A 80 10.17 20.50 -17.18
N TYR A 81 10.36 19.18 -17.27
CA TYR A 81 11.07 18.55 -18.40
C TYR A 81 10.52 18.96 -19.78
N ALA A 82 9.20 19.13 -19.90
CA ALA A 82 8.54 19.49 -21.16
C ALA A 82 8.75 20.97 -21.56
N GLU A 83 9.11 21.82 -20.60
CA GLU A 83 9.30 23.26 -20.80
C GLU A 83 10.77 23.62 -21.12
N LEU A 84 11.68 22.64 -21.03
CA LEU A 84 13.09 22.82 -21.32
C LEU A 84 13.39 22.60 -22.80
N ASP A 85 14.26 23.44 -23.36
CA ASP A 85 14.80 23.27 -24.70
C ASP A 85 15.59 21.96 -24.81
N ARG A 86 15.76 21.44 -26.03
CA ARG A 86 16.43 20.15 -26.25
C ARG A 86 17.88 20.15 -25.83
N GLU A 87 18.54 21.29 -25.99
CA GLU A 87 19.94 21.50 -25.68
C GLU A 87 20.17 22.05 -24.25
N ASP A 88 19.11 22.19 -23.44
CA ASP A 88 19.23 22.70 -22.08
C ASP A 88 20.04 21.75 -21.18
N PRO A 89 21.09 22.22 -20.50
CA PRO A 89 21.94 21.38 -19.66
C PRO A 89 21.21 20.76 -18.46
N ALA A 90 20.14 21.39 -17.95
CA ALA A 90 19.35 20.87 -16.82
C ALA A 90 18.37 19.78 -17.26
N ARG A 91 18.10 19.63 -18.56
CA ARG A 91 17.09 18.69 -19.09
C ARG A 91 17.31 17.25 -18.66
N ALA A 92 18.56 16.78 -18.67
CA ALA A 92 18.90 15.43 -18.22
C ALA A 92 18.64 15.24 -16.71
N THR A 93 18.96 16.25 -15.90
CA THR A 93 18.73 16.24 -14.45
C THR A 93 17.24 16.19 -14.13
N VAL A 94 16.42 17.05 -14.74
CA VAL A 94 14.97 17.08 -14.52
C VAL A 94 14.29 15.79 -15.00
N MET A 95 14.80 15.20 -16.08
CA MET A 95 14.34 13.89 -16.56
C MET A 95 14.60 12.78 -15.53
N ASN A 96 15.84 12.70 -15.02
CA ASN A 96 16.22 11.73 -14.00
C ASN A 96 15.41 11.91 -12.71
N ALA A 97 15.21 13.16 -12.28
CA ALA A 97 14.36 13.48 -11.14
C ALA A 97 12.92 12.97 -11.34
N SER A 98 12.35 13.16 -12.53
CA SER A 98 11.01 12.66 -12.87
C SER A 98 10.92 11.13 -12.80
N PHE A 99 11.94 10.43 -13.28
CA PHE A 99 12.01 8.96 -13.19
C PHE A 99 12.14 8.46 -11.75
N LEU A 100 13.04 9.05 -10.96
CA LEU A 100 13.21 8.68 -9.55
C LEU A 100 11.92 8.88 -8.75
N ARG A 101 11.25 10.02 -8.94
CA ARG A 101 9.96 10.30 -8.32
C ARG A 101 8.90 9.30 -8.73
N THR A 102 8.81 8.96 -10.02
CA THR A 102 7.84 7.98 -10.52
C THR A 102 8.08 6.60 -9.89
N SER A 103 9.35 6.20 -9.74
CA SER A 103 9.73 4.96 -9.05
C SER A 103 9.30 4.96 -7.57
N LEU A 104 9.57 6.06 -6.85
CA LEU A 104 9.14 6.23 -5.46
C LEU A 104 7.61 6.19 -5.32
N PHE A 105 6.87 6.89 -6.20
CA PHE A 105 5.41 6.85 -6.21
C PHE A 105 4.84 5.46 -6.52
N SER A 106 5.50 4.70 -7.39
CA SER A 106 5.11 3.31 -7.66
C SER A 106 5.21 2.45 -6.40
N SER A 107 6.24 2.67 -5.58
CA SER A 107 6.39 2.02 -4.27
C SER A 107 5.32 2.46 -3.26
N ILE A 108 4.98 3.76 -3.23
CA ILE A 108 3.89 4.29 -2.38
C ILE A 108 2.55 3.65 -2.75
N ILE A 109 2.25 3.52 -4.04
CA ILE A 109 1.04 2.84 -4.52
C ILE A 109 1.05 1.37 -4.10
N ALA A 110 2.19 0.69 -4.21
CA ALA A 110 2.33 -0.71 -3.78
C ALA A 110 2.05 -0.90 -2.28
N PHE A 111 2.56 -0.01 -1.42
CA PHE A 111 2.20 0.02 0.00
C PHE A 111 0.71 0.28 0.20
N GLY A 112 0.13 1.24 -0.52
CA GLY A 112 -1.30 1.54 -0.46
C GLY A 112 -2.17 0.33 -0.82
N VAL A 113 -1.83 -0.38 -1.89
CA VAL A 113 -2.53 -1.61 -2.32
C VAL A 113 -2.36 -2.73 -1.30
N ALA A 114 -1.17 -2.90 -0.72
CA ALA A 114 -0.92 -3.88 0.33
C ALA A 114 -1.76 -3.60 1.59
N ALA A 115 -1.82 -2.35 2.06
CA ALA A 115 -2.67 -1.95 3.16
C ALA A 115 -4.16 -2.11 2.84
N PHE A 116 -4.59 -1.77 1.62
CA PHE A 116 -5.97 -1.98 1.18
C PHE A 116 -6.35 -3.46 1.21
N ALA A 117 -5.50 -4.35 0.68
CA ALA A 117 -5.73 -5.79 0.70
C ALA A 117 -5.86 -6.31 2.14
N ALA A 118 -4.96 -5.89 3.04
CA ALA A 118 -5.05 -6.25 4.45
C ALA A 118 -6.34 -5.71 5.10
N GLY A 119 -6.72 -4.47 4.83
CA GLY A 119 -7.96 -3.85 5.32
C GLY A 119 -9.22 -4.58 4.85
N VAL A 120 -9.29 -4.94 3.57
CA VAL A 120 -10.37 -5.78 3.01
C VAL A 120 -10.36 -7.16 3.68
N GLY A 121 -9.19 -7.72 3.96
CA GLY A 121 -9.08 -8.99 4.66
C GLY A 121 -9.67 -8.93 6.07
N VAL A 122 -9.42 -7.85 6.81
CA VAL A 122 -10.03 -7.60 8.14
C VAL A 122 -11.54 -7.52 8.03
N LEU A 123 -12.09 -6.81 7.03
CA LEU A 123 -13.54 -6.75 6.81
C LEU A 123 -14.13 -8.15 6.54
N ASN A 124 -13.46 -8.96 5.73
CA ASN A 124 -13.90 -10.34 5.45
C ASN A 124 -13.89 -11.22 6.71
N LEU A 125 -12.89 -11.07 7.59
CA LEU A 125 -12.88 -11.74 8.89
C LEU A 125 -14.09 -11.34 9.75
N LEU A 126 -14.39 -10.03 9.82
CA LEU A 126 -15.53 -9.51 10.58
C LEU A 126 -16.86 -10.02 10.02
N PHE A 127 -17.03 -10.01 8.70
CA PHE A 127 -18.24 -10.52 8.06
C PHE A 127 -18.40 -12.02 8.25
N GLY A 128 -17.34 -12.80 8.05
CA GLY A 128 -17.40 -14.25 8.28
C GLY A 128 -17.69 -14.60 9.73
N TYR A 129 -17.09 -13.87 10.69
CA TYR A 129 -17.41 -14.01 12.11
C TYR A 129 -18.88 -13.68 12.42
N ALA A 130 -19.41 -12.58 11.87
CA ALA A 130 -20.81 -12.21 12.03
C ALA A 130 -21.76 -13.27 11.47
N LEU A 131 -21.48 -13.81 10.27
CA LEU A 131 -22.26 -14.88 9.65
C LEU A 131 -22.26 -16.16 10.50
N LEU A 132 -21.10 -16.53 11.06
CA LEU A 132 -20.98 -17.69 11.95
C LEU A 132 -21.76 -17.51 13.26
N LYS A 133 -21.79 -16.28 13.80
CA LYS A 133 -22.51 -15.97 15.04
C LYS A 133 -24.03 -15.91 14.84
N LEU A 134 -24.48 -15.48 13.65
CA LEU A 134 -25.89 -15.36 13.30
C LEU A 134 -26.50 -16.64 12.72
N ALA A 135 -25.69 -17.64 12.34
CA ALA A 135 -26.20 -18.91 11.85
C ALA A 135 -27.00 -19.64 12.95
N PRO A 136 -28.32 -19.89 12.77
CA PRO A 136 -29.13 -20.53 13.80
C PRO A 136 -28.60 -21.94 14.09
N LYS A 137 -28.44 -22.31 15.36
CA LYS A 137 -28.21 -23.72 15.72
C LYS A 137 -29.40 -24.51 15.18
N SER A 138 -29.14 -25.42 14.25
CA SER A 138 -30.15 -26.35 13.74
C SER A 138 -30.96 -26.87 14.92
N ALA A 139 -32.28 -26.67 14.90
CA ALA A 139 -33.19 -27.22 15.89
C ALA A 139 -33.02 -28.74 15.90
N ALA A 140 -32.22 -29.23 16.85
CA ALA A 140 -31.99 -30.64 17.12
C ALA A 140 -32.46 -30.98 18.54
N ALA A 141 -33.44 -30.23 19.07
CA ALA A 141 -33.92 -30.36 20.44
C ALA A 141 -35.45 -30.40 20.57
N GLU A 142 -36.19 -30.64 19.49
CA GLU A 142 -37.67 -30.66 19.53
C GLU A 142 -38.27 -31.88 18.79
N ALA A 143 -37.54 -33.01 18.77
CA ALA A 143 -38.06 -34.29 18.28
C ALA A 143 -37.96 -35.43 19.33
N THR A 144 -37.80 -35.04 20.61
CA THR A 144 -38.02 -35.91 21.78
C THR A 144 -38.86 -35.12 22.78
N ALA A 145 -40.15 -35.03 22.50
CA ALA A 145 -41.20 -34.70 23.45
C ALA A 145 -42.44 -35.52 23.07
#